data_AF-A0A961DKQ2-F1
#
_entry.id   AF-A0A961DKQ2-F1
#
_cell.length_a   1.000
_cell.length_b   1.000
_cell.length_c   1.000
_cell.angle_alpha   90.00
_cell.angle_beta   90.00
_cell.angle_gamma   90.00
#
_symmetry.space_group_name_H-M   'P 1'
#
loop_
_entity.id
_entity.type
_entity.pdbx_description
1 polymer ?
#
loop_
_entity_poly.entity_id
_entity_poly.type
_entity_poly.pdbx_seq_one_letter_code
_entity_poly.pdbx_strand_id
1 'polypeptide(L)'
;GIEPEDIPQTILSLNADNKMDKLHLSGAFGQGGSATFASSEYTLIASRKRATDGSGVIGFTIVTYIPPVGEQKLGRYAYLTCGGEVLQATSAPVDFPEGCATVIRHFGYDLEAYPNPLGPRSLYQRMQSTLFDPVIPFWFENRLHSYNRTIKGSRTALNKGEEGGKSAHVQRFVSELSEFGRVKIEYWVLQPGNKNNVFVNPRRPILLTINGQTHAEWSATLVRKDAELVYLTPRLVVHLDCNGLTFDAKRALFVSNREDSRTGLVQHLLQEELLKGLRSDEVLKELEEQARMAGSQKLDEEAEKTMRREVAKMLKDFGFSVKEPVGGAKVGPGGTGGGGGGGGGPRTPEKIELADPPTFVKFLSKLTTFYPGQRRFIGIKTDAHSNYHNPDHPETSKFNFIGQAPIQVAGTTALNGGRMRVILAAGENAEIGGEGVVAVELHRDGMTTLSAQLPFTIVEKPEKKGIGANINLPFIDCQAISPGDDQWVGLGWPSDVHQVAADYVYLESKDTLQIRYSDAFPKYDQCARRMLLKSKASGESFKARFRIWLITNIVIHWQDTQVDETKIQDEAAVENDMIDDYRRDEIRRLAKSAIMYAEREVAMLGKAPGAGE
;
A
#
# COMPACT_ATOMS: atom_id res chain seq x y z
N GLY A 1 5.07 -5.35 31.98
CA GLY A 1 6.17 -6.30 32.25
C GLY A 1 5.56 -7.65 32.56
N ILE A 2 6.39 -8.68 32.58
CA ILE A 2 6.01 -10.09 32.62
C ILE A 2 6.54 -10.67 33.94
N GLU A 3 5.75 -11.51 34.63
CA GLU A 3 6.22 -12.25 35.81
C GLU A 3 7.19 -13.36 35.38
N PRO A 4 8.17 -13.76 36.21
CA PRO A 4 9.14 -14.79 35.83
C PRO A 4 8.48 -16.07 35.28
N GLU A 5 7.43 -16.55 35.94
CA GLU A 5 6.66 -17.73 35.56
C GLU A 5 5.93 -17.61 34.20
N ASP A 6 5.59 -16.38 33.78
CA ASP A 6 4.92 -16.11 32.51
C ASP A 6 5.90 -15.98 31.33
N ILE A 7 7.19 -15.73 31.57
CA ILE A 7 8.19 -15.50 30.51
C ILE A 7 8.22 -16.67 29.49
N PRO A 8 8.27 -17.95 29.90
CA PRO A 8 8.25 -19.09 28.98
C PRO A 8 6.99 -19.17 28.11
N GLN A 9 5.82 -18.81 28.66
CA GLN A 9 4.53 -18.91 27.98
C GLN A 9 4.17 -17.66 27.16
N THR A 10 5.01 -16.62 27.21
CA THR A 10 4.78 -15.34 26.54
C THR A 10 5.88 -15.01 25.53
N ILE A 11 6.90 -14.25 25.94
CA ILE A 11 7.92 -13.68 25.05
C ILE A 11 8.87 -14.73 24.46
N LEU A 12 9.02 -15.88 25.13
CA LEU A 12 9.79 -17.03 24.64
C LEU A 12 8.93 -18.05 23.89
N SER A 13 7.61 -17.94 23.95
CA SER A 13 6.70 -18.91 23.34
C SER A 13 6.48 -18.59 21.86
N LEU A 14 6.63 -19.61 21.02
CA LEU A 14 6.21 -19.56 19.62
C LEU A 14 4.73 -19.98 19.54
N ASN A 15 3.91 -19.20 18.84
CA ASN A 15 2.47 -19.45 18.64
C ASN A 15 1.58 -19.40 19.89
N ALA A 16 1.98 -18.73 20.98
CA ALA A 16 1.06 -18.49 22.09
C ALA A 16 -0.08 -17.54 21.70
N ASP A 17 -1.31 -17.88 22.09
CA ASP A 17 -2.56 -17.18 21.71
C ASP A 17 -2.81 -15.85 22.44
N ASN A 18 -1.84 -15.35 23.22
CA ASN A 18 -1.98 -14.21 24.13
C ASN A 18 -2.38 -12.85 23.49
N LYS A 19 -2.41 -12.80 22.14
CA LYS A 19 -2.67 -11.60 21.33
C LYS A 19 -3.84 -11.75 20.34
N MET A 20 -4.35 -12.95 20.12
CA MET A 20 -5.30 -13.24 19.02
C MET A 20 -6.65 -12.54 19.17
N ASP A 21 -7.11 -12.34 20.40
CA ASP A 21 -8.37 -11.70 20.77
C ASP A 21 -8.26 -10.17 20.99
N LYS A 22 -7.03 -9.63 21.00
CA LYS A 22 -6.76 -8.21 21.29
C LYS A 22 -6.52 -7.43 20.02
N LEU A 23 -7.62 -7.01 19.36
CA LEU A 23 -7.61 -6.31 18.07
C LEU A 23 -6.77 -5.01 18.03
N HIS A 24 -6.48 -4.41 19.19
CA HIS A 24 -5.66 -3.21 19.30
C HIS A 24 -4.14 -3.50 19.34
N LEU A 25 -3.73 -4.76 19.49
CA LEU A 25 -2.31 -5.14 19.52
C LEU A 25 -1.75 -5.36 18.10
N SER A 26 -0.50 -4.94 17.91
CA SER A 26 0.26 -5.25 16.70
C SER A 26 0.87 -6.66 16.77
N GLY A 27 0.60 -7.46 15.75
CA GLY A 27 1.15 -8.82 15.58
C GLY A 27 0.16 -9.93 15.94
N ALA A 28 -0.08 -10.84 15.00
CA ALA A 28 -1.05 -11.94 15.14
C ALA A 28 -0.39 -13.30 15.42
N PHE A 29 0.85 -13.52 14.98
CA PHE A 29 1.44 -14.87 14.93
C PHE A 29 2.35 -15.23 16.12
N GLY A 30 2.56 -14.33 17.09
CA GLY A 30 3.44 -14.59 18.25
C GLY A 30 4.95 -14.72 17.93
N GLN A 31 5.34 -14.86 16.67
CA GLN A 31 6.72 -15.16 16.24
C GLN A 31 7.61 -13.91 16.01
N GLY A 32 7.04 -12.71 15.97
CA GLY A 32 7.76 -11.50 15.56
C GLY A 32 8.95 -11.13 16.47
N GLY A 33 8.86 -11.44 17.77
CA GLY A 33 9.97 -11.22 18.71
C GLY A 33 11.13 -12.20 18.45
N SER A 34 10.82 -13.47 18.24
CA SER A 34 11.81 -14.53 18.05
C SER A 34 12.58 -14.41 16.73
N ALA A 35 11.99 -13.78 15.70
CA ALA A 35 12.67 -13.52 14.43
C ALA A 35 13.95 -12.66 14.59
N THR A 36 14.03 -11.84 15.63
CA THR A 36 15.21 -11.01 15.90
C THR A 36 16.43 -11.80 16.37
N PHE A 37 16.25 -13.03 16.85
CA PHE A 37 17.35 -13.87 17.30
C PHE A 37 18.27 -14.31 16.15
N ALA A 38 17.77 -14.30 14.90
CA ALA A 38 18.58 -14.58 13.71
C ALA A 38 19.66 -13.54 13.45
N SER A 39 19.43 -12.30 13.90
CA SER A 39 20.38 -11.19 13.71
C SER A 39 21.25 -10.96 14.94
N SER A 40 21.25 -11.85 15.94
CA SER A 40 22.00 -11.68 17.20
C SER A 40 22.76 -12.95 17.57
N GLU A 41 23.92 -12.83 18.18
CA GLU A 41 24.65 -13.98 18.76
C GLU A 41 24.00 -14.44 20.08
N TYR A 42 23.67 -13.47 20.94
CA TYR A 42 22.94 -13.68 22.19
C TYR A 42 21.85 -12.63 22.36
N THR A 43 20.74 -13.00 22.96
CA THR A 43 19.69 -12.06 23.37
C THR A 43 19.36 -12.24 24.84
N LEU A 44 19.63 -11.22 25.66
CA LEU A 44 19.15 -11.17 27.04
C LEU A 44 17.72 -10.64 27.04
N ILE A 45 16.83 -11.36 27.72
CA ILE A 45 15.48 -10.92 28.04
C ILE A 45 15.37 -10.83 29.56
N ALA A 46 15.01 -9.67 30.08
CA ALA A 46 14.76 -9.45 31.50
C ALA A 46 13.42 -8.74 31.69
N SER A 47 12.57 -9.24 32.59
CA SER A 47 11.28 -8.62 32.87
C SER A 47 10.87 -8.76 34.33
N ARG A 48 10.03 -7.83 34.76
CA ARG A 48 9.33 -7.85 36.04
C ARG A 48 7.91 -7.37 35.83
N LYS A 49 6.97 -7.81 36.66
CA LYS A 49 5.68 -7.11 36.78
C LYS A 49 5.93 -5.74 37.38
N ARG A 50 5.22 -4.73 36.87
CA ARG A 50 5.35 -3.38 37.39
C ARG A 50 4.57 -3.29 38.71
N ALA A 51 5.26 -3.51 39.83
CA ALA A 51 4.74 -3.15 41.14
C ALA A 51 4.85 -1.63 41.34
N THR A 52 3.96 -1.04 42.13
CA THR A 52 3.95 0.42 42.44
C THR A 52 5.19 0.90 43.19
N ASP A 53 5.96 -0.01 43.79
CA ASP A 53 7.13 0.24 44.65
C ASP A 53 8.47 -0.22 44.04
N GLY A 54 8.45 -0.83 42.84
CA GLY A 54 9.65 -1.34 42.17
C GLY A 54 10.26 -2.61 42.79
N SER A 55 9.60 -3.26 43.75
CA SER A 55 10.12 -4.41 44.52
C SER A 55 9.93 -5.78 43.85
N GLY A 56 9.39 -5.83 42.63
CA GLY A 56 9.05 -7.07 41.94
C GLY A 56 10.28 -7.92 41.55
N VAL A 57 10.17 -9.23 41.77
CA VAL A 57 11.16 -10.23 41.33
C VAL A 57 11.38 -10.12 39.82
N ILE A 58 12.66 -10.14 39.42
CA ILE A 58 13.07 -10.02 38.03
C ILE A 58 13.33 -11.41 37.48
N GLY A 59 12.56 -11.80 36.47
CA GLY A 59 12.81 -12.98 35.66
C GLY A 59 13.71 -12.62 34.48
N PHE A 60 14.75 -13.42 34.22
CA PHE A 60 15.63 -13.20 33.08
C PHE A 60 16.16 -14.50 32.47
N THR A 61 16.52 -14.42 31.20
CA THR A 61 17.16 -15.52 30.47
C THR A 61 18.02 -14.99 29.32
N ILE A 62 18.94 -15.81 28.83
CA ILE A 62 19.76 -15.54 27.65
C ILE A 62 19.36 -16.55 26.58
N VAL A 63 18.99 -16.04 25.40
CA VAL A 63 18.67 -16.83 24.21
C VAL A 63 19.90 -16.88 23.30
N THR A 64 20.21 -18.06 22.76
CA THR A 64 21.28 -18.25 21.77
C THR A 64 20.91 -19.35 20.77
N TYR A 65 21.57 -19.35 19.62
CA TYR A 65 21.44 -20.41 18.62
C TYR A 65 22.36 -21.58 18.96
N ILE A 66 21.80 -22.78 19.04
CA ILE A 66 22.53 -24.03 19.15
C ILE A 66 22.59 -24.66 17.76
N PRO A 67 23.78 -24.81 17.15
CA PRO A 67 23.91 -25.48 15.86
C PRO A 67 23.45 -26.94 15.97
N PRO A 68 23.06 -27.58 14.85
CA PRO A 68 22.72 -28.99 14.86
C PRO A 68 23.88 -29.83 15.38
N VAL A 69 23.58 -30.78 16.27
CA VAL A 69 24.57 -31.72 16.83
C VAL A 69 24.17 -33.15 16.45
N GLY A 70 25.14 -33.94 15.99
CA GLY A 70 24.91 -35.33 15.59
C GLY A 70 24.05 -35.43 14.32
N GLU A 71 22.99 -36.24 14.36
CA GLU A 71 22.09 -36.49 13.22
C GLU A 71 20.97 -35.44 13.07
N GLN A 72 20.99 -34.35 13.83
CA GLN A 72 19.97 -33.30 13.75
C GLN A 72 20.13 -32.49 12.45
N LYS A 73 19.05 -32.36 11.67
CA LYS A 73 19.07 -31.61 10.40
C LYS A 73 19.08 -30.09 10.58
N LEU A 74 18.51 -29.58 11.68
CA LEU A 74 18.33 -28.15 11.95
C LEU A 74 18.88 -27.81 13.32
N GLY A 75 19.47 -26.62 13.45
CA GLY A 75 19.77 -26.04 14.75
C GLY A 75 18.51 -25.48 15.41
N ARG A 76 18.66 -25.02 16.65
CA ARG A 76 17.55 -24.50 17.46
C ARG A 76 17.97 -23.32 18.29
N TYR A 77 17.04 -22.40 18.55
CA TYR A 77 17.25 -21.42 19.61
C TYR A 77 16.94 -22.06 20.96
N ALA A 78 17.81 -21.84 21.94
CA ALA A 78 17.63 -22.26 23.31
C ALA A 78 17.77 -21.06 24.23
N TYR A 79 17.07 -21.10 25.36
CA TYR A 79 17.19 -20.09 26.41
C TYR A 79 17.67 -20.74 27.71
N LEU A 80 18.43 -19.98 28.49
CA LEU A 80 19.02 -20.46 29.74
C LEU A 80 17.97 -20.61 30.86
N THR A 81 18.02 -21.74 31.56
CA THR A 81 17.18 -22.04 32.73
C THR A 81 18.03 -22.58 33.88
N CYS A 82 17.58 -22.37 35.12
CA CYS A 82 18.12 -23.01 36.31
C CYS A 82 17.01 -23.84 36.97
N GLY A 83 17.23 -25.15 37.17
CA GLY A 83 16.21 -26.02 37.75
C GLY A 83 14.94 -26.17 36.89
N GLY A 84 15.01 -25.90 35.57
CA GLY A 84 13.86 -25.92 34.67
C GLY A 84 13.08 -24.60 34.61
N GLU A 85 13.44 -23.61 35.42
CA GLU A 85 12.80 -22.30 35.45
C GLU A 85 13.70 -21.21 34.87
N VAL A 86 13.12 -20.09 34.44
CA VAL A 86 13.89 -18.90 34.10
C VAL A 86 14.62 -18.38 35.35
N LEU A 87 15.76 -17.74 35.15
CA LEU A 87 16.54 -17.23 36.27
C LEU A 87 15.76 -16.10 36.95
N GLN A 88 15.84 -16.05 38.28
CA GLN A 88 15.18 -15.03 39.08
C GLN A 88 16.21 -14.28 39.91
N ALA A 89 16.04 -12.97 40.05
CA ALA A 89 16.87 -12.14 40.90
C ALA A 89 16.06 -11.02 41.56
N THR A 90 16.49 -10.61 42.76
CA THR A 90 15.96 -9.45 43.48
C THR A 90 16.62 -8.14 43.05
N SER A 91 17.82 -8.22 42.48
CA SER A 91 18.52 -7.12 41.82
C SER A 91 18.63 -7.35 40.32
N ALA A 92 18.42 -6.31 39.52
CA ALA A 92 18.42 -6.44 38.08
C ALA A 92 19.82 -6.81 37.55
N PRO A 93 19.95 -7.82 36.66
CA PRO A 93 21.21 -8.10 35.99
C PRO A 93 21.58 -7.03 34.95
N VAL A 94 20.65 -6.10 34.69
CA VAL A 94 20.77 -4.99 33.75
C VAL A 94 20.00 -3.77 34.24
N ASP A 95 20.48 -2.58 33.88
CA ASP A 95 19.72 -1.35 34.12
C ASP A 95 18.39 -1.37 33.36
N PHE A 96 17.30 -1.21 34.11
CA PHE A 96 15.98 -0.91 33.57
C PHE A 96 15.87 0.60 33.41
N PRO A 97 15.65 1.12 32.19
CA PRO A 97 15.31 2.53 32.02
C PRO A 97 14.07 2.89 32.83
N GLU A 98 13.96 4.17 33.22
CA GLU A 98 12.84 4.65 34.03
C GLU A 98 11.50 4.31 33.35
N GLY A 99 10.57 3.76 34.13
CA GLY A 99 9.26 3.34 33.63
C GLY A 99 9.25 2.05 32.80
N CYS A 100 10.39 1.41 32.55
CA CYS A 100 10.45 0.13 31.84
C CYS A 100 10.31 -1.07 32.80
N ALA A 101 9.56 -2.08 32.35
CA ALA A 101 9.31 -3.32 33.09
C ALA A 101 9.79 -4.57 32.32
N THR A 102 10.27 -4.39 31.09
CA THR A 102 10.88 -5.41 30.25
C THR A 102 12.04 -4.75 29.51
N VAL A 103 13.19 -5.41 29.49
CA VAL A 103 14.41 -5.01 28.78
C VAL A 103 14.84 -6.18 27.92
N ILE A 104 15.12 -5.90 26.65
CA ILE A 104 15.68 -6.85 25.70
C ILE A 104 16.99 -6.25 25.21
N ARG A 105 18.09 -7.01 25.31
CA ARG A 105 19.41 -6.59 24.81
C ARG A 105 19.94 -7.65 23.88
N HIS A 106 20.23 -7.26 22.66
CA HIS A 106 20.89 -8.10 21.68
C HIS A 106 22.40 -7.85 21.68
N PHE A 107 23.18 -8.91 21.69
CA PHE A 107 24.64 -8.88 21.62
C PHE A 107 25.09 -9.44 20.29
N GLY A 108 26.11 -8.82 19.69
CA GLY A 108 26.55 -9.16 18.33
C GLY A 108 25.45 -8.93 17.29
N TYR A 109 24.60 -7.91 17.46
CA TYR A 109 23.50 -7.65 16.52
C TYR A 109 24.04 -7.15 15.19
N ASP A 110 23.67 -7.80 14.08
CA ASP A 110 24.08 -7.38 12.74
C ASP A 110 23.36 -6.10 12.31
N LEU A 111 24.14 -5.03 12.15
CA LEU A 111 23.70 -3.71 11.70
C LEU A 111 24.45 -3.26 10.43
N GLU A 112 25.17 -4.14 9.74
CA GLU A 112 26.03 -3.78 8.60
C GLU A 112 25.24 -3.10 7.46
N ALA A 113 23.97 -3.48 7.30
CA ALA A 113 23.06 -2.87 6.33
C ALA A 113 22.71 -1.39 6.64
N TYR A 114 23.02 -0.91 7.85
CA TYR A 114 22.64 0.42 8.34
C TYR A 114 23.83 1.29 8.78
N PRO A 115 24.81 1.56 7.90
CA PRO A 115 26.05 2.24 8.26
C PRO A 115 25.87 3.74 8.52
N ASN A 116 24.76 4.32 8.09
CA ASN A 116 24.57 5.77 8.14
C ASN A 116 23.90 6.21 9.44
N PRO A 117 24.30 7.34 10.03
CA PRO A 117 23.66 7.87 11.23
C PRO A 117 22.22 8.30 10.97
N LEU A 118 21.96 9.00 9.87
CA LEU A 118 20.66 9.53 9.46
C LEU A 118 20.48 9.40 7.94
N GLY A 119 19.24 9.50 7.49
CA GLY A 119 18.90 9.42 6.05
C GLY A 119 18.97 7.99 5.50
N PRO A 120 19.20 7.82 4.19
CA PRO A 120 19.17 6.51 3.52
C PRO A 120 20.10 5.49 4.19
N ARG A 121 19.64 4.26 4.40
CA ARG A 121 20.41 3.18 5.08
C ARG A 121 20.83 3.56 6.50
N SER A 122 19.98 4.27 7.24
CA SER A 122 20.13 4.47 8.67
C SER A 122 19.05 3.71 9.44
N LEU A 123 19.36 3.30 10.67
CA LEU A 123 18.36 2.74 11.59
C LEU A 123 17.21 3.72 11.84
N TYR A 124 17.52 5.01 11.93
CA TYR A 124 16.53 6.06 12.10
C TYR A 124 15.49 6.05 10.97
N GLN A 125 15.95 6.07 9.70
CA GLN A 125 15.08 6.01 8.53
C GLN A 125 14.31 4.68 8.48
N ARG A 126 14.96 3.56 8.82
CA ARG A 126 14.31 2.25 8.85
C ARG A 126 13.18 2.21 9.87
N MET A 127 13.40 2.74 11.07
CA MET A 127 12.37 2.82 12.11
C MET A 127 11.20 3.71 11.68
N GLN A 128 11.47 4.88 11.09
CA GLN A 128 10.42 5.80 10.64
C GLN A 128 9.58 5.25 9.48
N SER A 129 10.19 4.50 8.55
CA SER A 129 9.48 3.89 7.41
C SER A 129 8.76 2.59 7.80
N THR A 130 9.32 1.80 8.72
CA THR A 130 8.69 0.54 9.19
C THR A 130 7.49 0.82 10.10
N LEU A 131 7.62 1.81 10.98
CA LEU A 131 6.54 2.33 11.80
C LEU A 131 6.14 3.68 11.22
N PHE A 132 5.49 3.65 10.07
CA PHE A 132 5.16 4.83 9.27
C PHE A 132 4.22 5.81 10.00
N ASP A 133 3.25 5.26 10.75
CA ASP A 133 2.28 6.02 11.53
C ASP A 133 2.06 5.38 12.91
N PRO A 134 3.08 5.35 13.78
CA PRO A 134 3.05 4.59 15.02
C PRO A 134 1.98 5.12 15.96
N VAL A 135 1.21 4.21 16.56
CA VAL A 135 0.19 4.54 17.58
C VAL A 135 0.81 5.28 18.77
N ILE A 136 2.02 4.88 19.17
CA ILE A 136 2.77 5.50 20.27
C ILE A 136 4.19 5.80 19.77
N PRO A 137 4.68 7.05 19.89
CA PRO A 137 6.05 7.38 19.56
C PRO A 137 7.02 6.75 20.58
N PHE A 138 8.26 6.51 20.17
CA PHE A 138 9.28 5.95 21.06
C PHE A 138 10.61 6.68 20.93
N TRP A 139 11.43 6.58 21.96
CA TRP A 139 12.73 7.23 22.01
C TRP A 139 13.80 6.33 21.41
N PHE A 140 14.67 6.90 20.59
CA PHE A 140 15.82 6.23 19.98
C PHE A 140 17.10 6.98 20.35
N GLU A 141 17.98 6.26 21.05
CA GLU A 141 19.30 6.72 21.46
C GLU A 141 20.35 6.04 20.58
N ASN A 142 21.13 6.79 19.81
CA ASN A 142 22.24 6.28 19.02
C ASN A 142 23.55 6.78 19.61
N ARG A 143 24.20 5.92 20.40
CA ARG A 143 25.47 6.23 21.08
C ARG A 143 26.68 6.22 20.15
N LEU A 144 26.65 5.45 19.07
CA LEU A 144 27.74 5.39 18.08
C LEU A 144 27.91 6.73 17.35
N HIS A 145 26.79 7.41 17.09
CA HIS A 145 26.76 8.68 16.37
C HIS A 145 26.29 9.85 17.24
N SER A 146 26.22 9.66 18.56
CA SER A 146 25.91 10.68 19.56
C SER A 146 24.66 11.52 19.27
N TYR A 147 23.54 10.86 18.95
CA TYR A 147 22.27 11.57 18.77
C TYR A 147 21.09 10.82 19.38
N ASN A 148 20.10 11.60 19.83
CA ASN A 148 18.87 11.10 20.43
C ASN A 148 17.69 11.70 19.70
N ARG A 149 16.72 10.87 19.31
CA ARG A 149 15.54 11.31 18.56
C ARG A 149 14.29 10.58 19.00
N THR A 150 13.15 11.27 18.94
CA THR A 150 11.85 10.63 19.05
C THR A 150 11.43 10.10 17.68
N ILE A 151 11.13 8.81 17.59
CA ILE A 151 10.52 8.19 16.43
C ILE A 151 9.02 8.37 16.53
N LYS A 152 8.46 9.11 15.57
CA LYS A 152 7.02 9.43 15.45
C LYS A 152 6.42 9.02 14.11
N GLY A 153 7.21 8.30 13.31
CA GLY A 153 6.87 7.84 11.97
C GLY A 153 7.00 8.90 10.88
N SER A 154 7.34 8.43 9.68
CA SER A 154 7.49 9.27 8.50
C SER A 154 6.22 10.05 8.15
N ARG A 155 5.02 9.51 8.43
CA ARG A 155 3.75 10.23 8.21
C ARG A 155 3.69 11.53 8.99
N THR A 156 4.05 11.49 10.28
CA THR A 156 4.07 12.69 11.13
C THR A 156 5.13 13.69 10.66
N ALA A 157 6.31 13.21 10.25
CA ALA A 157 7.37 14.07 9.73
C ALA A 157 6.93 14.80 8.44
N LEU A 158 6.26 14.10 7.51
CA LEU A 158 5.68 14.65 6.29
C LEU A 158 4.61 15.71 6.59
N ASN A 159 3.69 15.41 7.51
CA ASN A 159 2.60 16.32 7.88
C ASN A 159 3.08 17.60 8.57
N LYS A 160 4.18 17.53 9.34
CA LYS A 160 4.79 18.69 10.00
C LYS A 160 5.83 19.41 9.13
N GLY A 161 6.15 18.88 7.95
CA GLY A 161 7.17 19.43 7.07
C GLY A 161 8.60 19.33 7.63
N GLU A 162 8.83 18.37 8.53
CA GLU A 162 10.13 18.13 9.16
C GLU A 162 11.06 17.33 8.26
N GLU A 163 12.37 17.38 8.51
CA GLU A 163 13.38 16.60 7.76
C GLU A 163 13.40 16.88 6.24
N GLY A 164 13.07 18.12 5.85
CA GLY A 164 12.88 18.45 4.43
C GLY A 164 11.54 17.96 3.85
N GLY A 165 10.61 17.54 4.72
CA GLY A 165 9.28 17.02 4.37
C GLY A 165 8.27 18.09 3.94
N LYS A 166 8.71 19.33 3.72
CA LYS A 166 7.83 20.40 3.23
C LYS A 166 7.22 19.96 1.90
N SER A 167 5.91 19.80 1.91
CA SER A 167 5.15 19.32 0.78
C SER A 167 4.72 20.48 -0.11
N ALA A 168 4.92 20.36 -1.41
CA ALA A 168 4.32 21.22 -2.42
C ALA A 168 2.84 20.90 -2.60
N HIS A 169 2.46 19.63 -2.42
CA HIS A 169 1.08 19.17 -2.49
C HIS A 169 0.86 18.00 -1.54
N VAL A 170 -0.30 17.99 -0.89
CA VAL A 170 -0.76 16.88 -0.03
C VAL A 170 -2.20 16.62 -0.38
N GLN A 171 -2.57 15.36 -0.52
CA GLN A 171 -3.96 15.01 -0.71
C GLN A 171 -4.29 13.68 -0.04
N ARG A 172 -5.54 13.60 0.42
CA ARG A 172 -6.08 12.41 1.09
C ARG A 172 -7.51 12.14 0.65
N PHE A 173 -7.87 10.87 0.61
CA PHE A 173 -9.24 10.42 0.33
C PHE A 173 -9.47 9.01 0.85
N VAL A 174 -10.73 8.68 1.07
CA VAL A 174 -11.17 7.33 1.41
C VAL A 174 -11.80 6.72 0.18
N SER A 175 -11.43 5.48 -0.15
CA SER A 175 -12.08 4.71 -1.20
C SER A 175 -12.71 3.45 -0.63
N GLU A 176 -14.00 3.27 -0.92
CA GLU A 176 -14.73 2.03 -0.67
C GLU A 176 -14.36 1.00 -1.75
N LEU A 177 -14.00 -0.21 -1.33
CA LEU A 177 -13.63 -1.35 -2.17
C LEU A 177 -14.72 -2.42 -2.14
N SER A 178 -15.95 -1.99 -2.39
CA SER A 178 -17.15 -2.85 -2.41
C SER A 178 -17.22 -3.72 -1.15
N GLU A 179 -17.05 -5.04 -1.29
CA GLU A 179 -17.11 -5.97 -0.18
C GLU A 179 -15.81 -6.10 0.64
N PHE A 180 -14.69 -5.56 0.15
CA PHE A 180 -13.37 -5.64 0.80
C PHE A 180 -13.17 -4.60 1.90
N GLY A 181 -14.17 -3.74 2.13
CA GLY A 181 -14.11 -2.66 3.10
C GLY A 181 -13.58 -1.39 2.46
N ARG A 182 -12.87 -0.57 3.23
CA ARG A 182 -12.37 0.73 2.76
C ARG A 182 -10.89 0.90 2.99
N VAL A 183 -10.26 1.69 2.14
CA VAL A 183 -8.86 2.10 2.26
C VAL A 183 -8.79 3.62 2.37
N LYS A 184 -7.91 4.14 3.23
CA LYS A 184 -7.56 5.56 3.17
C LYS A 184 -6.27 5.70 2.38
N ILE A 185 -6.27 6.62 1.42
CA ILE A 185 -5.14 6.88 0.55
C ILE A 185 -4.67 8.31 0.80
N GLU A 186 -3.40 8.45 1.13
CA GLU A 186 -2.73 9.72 1.35
C GLU A 186 -1.48 9.79 0.46
N TYR A 187 -1.18 10.96 -0.09
CA TYR A 187 0.07 11.17 -0.80
C TYR A 187 0.60 12.58 -0.65
N TRP A 188 1.93 12.68 -0.65
CA TRP A 188 2.69 13.91 -0.52
C TRP A 188 3.63 14.06 -1.71
N VAL A 189 3.62 15.24 -2.31
CA VAL A 189 4.68 15.67 -3.24
C VAL A 189 5.57 16.64 -2.50
N LEU A 190 6.82 16.25 -2.24
CA LEU A 190 7.80 17.12 -1.59
C LEU A 190 8.15 18.32 -2.46
N GLN A 191 8.55 19.45 -1.86
CA GLN A 191 9.03 20.63 -2.58
C GLN A 191 10.23 20.31 -3.48
N PRO A 192 10.45 21.06 -4.58
CA PRO A 192 11.62 20.88 -5.43
C PRO A 192 12.92 20.92 -4.62
N GLY A 193 13.83 19.98 -4.89
CA GLY A 193 15.09 19.84 -4.15
C GLY A 193 15.04 18.82 -3.00
N ASN A 194 13.86 18.55 -2.45
CA ASN A 194 13.67 17.51 -1.43
C ASN A 194 13.42 16.15 -2.09
N LYS A 195 13.89 15.07 -1.47
CA LYS A 195 13.74 13.70 -1.97
C LYS A 195 12.99 12.83 -0.98
N ASN A 196 12.24 11.85 -1.48
CA ASN A 196 11.45 10.93 -0.66
C ASN A 196 12.30 9.92 0.12
N ASN A 197 13.57 9.76 -0.24
CA ASN A 197 14.50 8.78 0.34
C ASN A 197 14.82 9.00 1.84
N VAL A 198 14.43 10.13 2.43
CA VAL A 198 14.52 10.37 3.87
C VAL A 198 13.35 9.73 4.62
N PHE A 199 12.20 9.57 3.95
CA PHE A 199 10.94 9.11 4.55
C PHE A 199 10.64 7.65 4.22
N VAL A 200 10.99 7.21 3.02
CA VAL A 200 10.63 5.89 2.46
C VAL A 200 11.76 5.31 1.62
N ASN A 201 11.61 4.03 1.25
CA ASN A 201 12.44 3.43 0.22
C ASN A 201 12.10 4.08 -1.15
N PRO A 202 13.05 4.75 -1.84
CA PRO A 202 12.75 5.43 -3.10
C PRO A 202 12.35 4.46 -4.23
N ARG A 203 12.73 3.17 -4.13
CA ARG A 203 12.30 2.14 -5.09
C ARG A 203 10.89 1.63 -4.80
N ARG A 204 10.42 1.75 -3.57
CA ARG A 204 9.10 1.30 -3.13
C ARG A 204 8.39 2.38 -2.29
N PRO A 205 8.03 3.53 -2.89
CA PRO A 205 7.55 4.71 -2.16
C PRO A 205 6.06 4.64 -1.76
N ILE A 206 5.38 3.55 -2.09
CA ILE A 206 3.98 3.32 -1.77
C ILE A 206 3.91 2.34 -0.60
N LEU A 207 3.47 2.81 0.56
CA LEU A 207 3.45 2.02 1.79
C LEU A 207 2.03 1.59 2.13
N LEU A 208 1.83 0.31 2.41
CA LEU A 208 0.58 -0.23 2.91
C LEU A 208 0.72 -0.53 4.40
N THR A 209 -0.14 0.07 5.22
CA THR A 209 -0.05 -0.07 6.67
C THR A 209 -1.25 -0.74 7.30
N ILE A 210 -1.00 -1.49 8.38
CA ILE A 210 -2.00 -1.93 9.35
C ILE A 210 -1.53 -1.48 10.74
N ASN A 211 -2.42 -0.88 11.52
CA ASN A 211 -2.13 -0.34 12.86
C ASN A 211 -0.86 0.55 12.87
N GLY A 212 -0.66 1.34 11.80
CA GLY A 212 0.47 2.25 11.69
C GLY A 212 1.82 1.63 11.27
N GLN A 213 1.89 0.30 11.21
CA GLN A 213 3.07 -0.43 10.77
C GLN A 213 2.99 -0.74 9.28
N THR A 214 4.09 -0.58 8.59
CA THR A 214 4.23 -0.98 7.18
C THR A 214 4.23 -2.50 7.10
N HIS A 215 3.30 -3.03 6.31
CA HIS A 215 3.12 -4.47 6.07
C HIS A 215 3.44 -4.88 4.62
N ALA A 216 3.48 -3.92 3.69
CA ALA A 216 3.93 -4.11 2.32
C ALA A 216 4.38 -2.77 1.72
N GLU A 217 5.26 -2.83 0.72
CA GLU A 217 5.73 -1.66 -0.03
C GLU A 217 5.65 -1.96 -1.55
N TRP A 218 5.03 -1.07 -2.34
CA TRP A 218 4.92 -1.25 -3.79
C TRP A 218 5.91 -0.42 -4.58
N SER A 219 6.29 -0.96 -5.74
CA SER A 219 7.27 -0.38 -6.66
C SER A 219 6.91 1.04 -7.12
N ALA A 220 7.94 1.88 -7.21
CA ALA A 220 7.87 3.22 -7.81
C ALA A 220 7.40 3.17 -9.28
N THR A 221 7.46 2.00 -9.93
CA THR A 221 6.98 1.80 -11.31
C THR A 221 5.49 2.14 -11.44
N LEU A 222 4.68 1.83 -10.43
CA LEU A 222 3.24 2.17 -10.42
C LEU A 222 3.02 3.68 -10.52
N VAL A 223 3.88 4.49 -9.89
CA VAL A 223 3.84 5.95 -10.00
C VAL A 223 4.43 6.42 -11.32
N ARG A 224 5.61 5.90 -11.68
CA ARG A 224 6.40 6.37 -12.81
C ARG A 224 5.76 6.05 -14.16
N LYS A 225 5.38 4.79 -14.38
CA LYS A 225 4.84 4.30 -15.64
C LYS A 225 3.33 4.39 -15.64
N ASP A 226 2.70 3.86 -14.60
CA ASP A 226 1.25 3.68 -14.65
C ASP A 226 0.53 4.98 -14.27
N ALA A 227 0.99 5.75 -13.29
CA ALA A 227 0.43 7.09 -13.05
C ALA A 227 0.98 8.18 -13.99
N GLU A 228 1.98 7.85 -14.81
CA GLU A 228 2.68 8.78 -15.72
C GLU A 228 3.35 9.98 -14.99
N LEU A 229 3.77 9.78 -13.73
CA LEU A 229 4.39 10.80 -12.88
C LEU A 229 5.91 10.58 -12.77
N VAL A 230 6.60 10.63 -13.91
CA VAL A 230 8.03 10.30 -14.04
C VAL A 230 8.91 11.25 -13.24
N TYR A 231 8.71 12.56 -13.37
CA TYR A 231 9.53 13.60 -12.77
C TYR A 231 9.18 13.86 -11.30
N LEU A 232 7.96 13.51 -10.87
CA LEU A 232 7.54 13.56 -9.46
C LEU A 232 7.91 12.29 -8.68
N THR A 233 8.21 11.16 -9.32
CA THR A 233 8.56 9.89 -8.65
C THR A 233 9.58 10.05 -7.51
N PRO A 234 10.70 10.79 -7.63
CA PRO A 234 11.69 10.96 -6.55
C PRO A 234 11.20 11.80 -5.36
N ARG A 235 10.04 12.44 -5.49
CA ARG A 235 9.45 13.40 -4.55
C ARG A 235 8.11 12.93 -4.00
N LEU A 236 7.53 11.88 -4.58
CA LEU A 236 6.24 11.35 -4.17
C LEU A 236 6.42 10.33 -3.04
N VAL A 237 5.58 10.44 -2.02
CA VAL A 237 5.35 9.41 -1.00
C VAL A 237 3.86 9.08 -1.02
N VAL A 238 3.51 7.80 -1.00
CA VAL A 238 2.12 7.35 -1.00
C VAL A 238 1.91 6.41 0.18
N HIS A 239 0.77 6.56 0.86
CA HIS A 239 0.38 5.76 2.02
C HIS A 239 -1.04 5.25 1.85
N LEU A 240 -1.22 3.94 2.01
CA LEU A 240 -2.49 3.23 2.02
C LEU A 240 -2.73 2.71 3.44
N ASP A 241 -3.59 3.38 4.20
CA ASP A 241 -4.09 2.86 5.46
C ASP A 241 -5.14 1.78 5.20
N CYS A 242 -4.74 0.54 5.46
CA CYS A 242 -5.53 -0.67 5.23
C CYS A 242 -6.31 -1.11 6.48
N ASN A 243 -6.39 -0.30 7.53
CA ASN A 243 -7.15 -0.62 8.74
C ASN A 243 -8.64 -0.87 8.46
N GLY A 244 -9.21 -0.14 7.50
CA GLY A 244 -10.62 -0.25 7.09
C GLY A 244 -10.95 -1.47 6.21
N LEU A 245 -9.95 -2.26 5.79
CA LEU A 245 -10.18 -3.48 5.05
C LEU A 245 -10.78 -4.57 5.95
N THR A 246 -11.63 -5.41 5.38
CA THR A 246 -12.15 -6.61 6.06
C THR A 246 -11.02 -7.58 6.42
N PHE A 247 -11.24 -8.44 7.41
CA PHE A 247 -10.23 -9.43 7.83
C PHE A 247 -9.78 -10.32 6.68
N ASP A 248 -10.71 -10.75 5.84
CA ASP A 248 -10.40 -11.58 4.69
C ASP A 248 -9.71 -10.81 3.57
N ALA A 249 -10.04 -9.54 3.33
CA ALA A 249 -9.28 -8.69 2.41
C ALA A 249 -7.84 -8.49 2.89
N LYS A 250 -7.62 -8.25 4.19
CA LYS A 250 -6.27 -8.18 4.79
C LYS A 250 -5.52 -9.50 4.62
N ARG A 251 -6.16 -10.64 4.87
CA ARG A 251 -5.59 -11.97 4.63
C ARG A 251 -5.27 -12.19 3.14
N ALA A 252 -6.13 -11.70 2.26
CA ALA A 252 -5.99 -11.73 0.81
C ALA A 252 -5.08 -10.61 0.26
N LEU A 253 -4.39 -9.85 1.11
CA LEU A 253 -3.43 -8.84 0.67
C LEU A 253 -2.05 -9.00 1.31
N PHE A 254 -1.97 -9.32 2.61
CA PHE A 254 -0.70 -9.29 3.34
C PHE A 254 -0.14 -10.67 3.62
N VAL A 255 1.15 -10.85 3.33
CA VAL A 255 1.96 -11.99 3.79
C VAL A 255 2.26 -11.91 5.30
N SER A 256 2.62 -13.04 5.90
CA SER A 256 3.01 -13.11 7.33
C SER A 256 4.35 -12.43 7.62
N ASN A 257 5.31 -12.51 6.68
CA ASN A 257 6.68 -11.97 6.84
C ASN A 257 6.79 -10.46 6.55
N ARG A 258 5.72 -9.82 6.09
CA ARG A 258 5.62 -8.37 5.78
C ARG A 258 6.62 -7.86 4.73
N GLU A 259 7.11 -8.75 3.88
CA GLU A 259 8.07 -8.39 2.82
C GLU A 259 7.38 -7.82 1.58
N ASP A 260 6.19 -8.31 1.25
CA ASP A 260 5.41 -7.82 0.13
C ASP A 260 3.90 -8.02 0.31
N SER A 261 3.10 -7.36 -0.52
CA SER A 261 1.72 -7.73 -0.69
C SER A 261 1.62 -8.92 -1.63
N ARG A 262 0.62 -9.75 -1.44
CA ARG A 262 0.35 -10.86 -2.34
C ARG A 262 -0.50 -10.41 -3.52
N THR A 263 -0.23 -11.00 -4.66
CA THR A 263 -0.90 -10.69 -5.93
C THR A 263 -2.33 -11.24 -5.98
N GLY A 264 -3.26 -10.47 -6.52
CA GLY A 264 -4.65 -10.89 -6.68
C GLY A 264 -5.64 -9.73 -6.70
N LEU A 265 -6.93 -10.06 -6.64
CA LEU A 265 -8.02 -9.09 -6.81
C LEU A 265 -7.93 -7.87 -5.88
N VAL A 266 -7.71 -8.07 -4.58
CA VAL A 266 -7.68 -6.97 -3.60
C VAL A 266 -6.54 -6.00 -3.91
N GLN A 267 -5.38 -6.53 -4.26
CA GLN A 267 -4.22 -5.73 -4.65
C GLN A 267 -4.52 -4.93 -5.93
N HIS A 268 -5.10 -5.59 -6.94
CA HIS A 268 -5.45 -4.95 -8.22
C HIS A 268 -6.43 -3.79 -8.03
N LEU A 269 -7.50 -3.99 -7.26
CA LEU A 269 -8.48 -2.94 -6.98
C LEU A 269 -7.86 -1.75 -6.22
N LEU A 270 -6.98 -2.02 -5.25
CA LEU A 270 -6.26 -0.96 -4.54
C LEU A 270 -5.35 -0.16 -5.47
N GLN A 271 -4.62 -0.83 -6.37
CA GLN A 271 -3.79 -0.16 -7.38
C GLN A 271 -4.64 0.68 -8.32
N GLU A 272 -5.77 0.15 -8.80
CA GLU A 272 -6.66 0.87 -9.69
C GLU A 272 -7.23 2.14 -9.03
N GLU A 273 -7.66 2.06 -7.77
CA GLU A 273 -8.14 3.21 -7.00
C GLU A 273 -7.04 4.25 -6.75
N LEU A 274 -5.82 3.81 -6.43
CA LEU A 274 -4.67 4.70 -6.31
C LEU A 274 -4.38 5.42 -7.64
N LEU A 275 -4.32 4.67 -8.75
CA LEU A 275 -4.02 5.23 -10.07
C LEU A 275 -5.09 6.22 -10.54
N LYS A 276 -6.38 5.92 -10.33
CA LYS A 276 -7.47 6.87 -10.58
C LYS A 276 -7.31 8.14 -9.74
N GLY A 277 -6.97 8.00 -8.47
CA GLY A 277 -6.70 9.11 -7.56
C GLY A 277 -5.54 9.99 -8.02
N LEU A 278 -4.41 9.39 -8.43
CA LEU A 278 -3.24 10.14 -8.91
C LEU A 278 -3.49 10.81 -10.27
N ARG A 279 -3.99 10.06 -11.27
CA ARG A 279 -4.21 10.56 -12.64
C ARG A 279 -5.30 11.64 -12.75
N SER A 280 -6.22 11.70 -11.78
CA SER A 280 -7.27 12.72 -11.75
C SER A 280 -6.86 13.99 -11.02
N ASP A 281 -5.67 14.03 -10.41
CA ASP A 281 -5.21 15.20 -9.67
C ASP A 281 -4.56 16.21 -10.61
N GLU A 282 -5.27 17.31 -10.89
CA GLU A 282 -4.78 18.38 -11.77
C GLU A 282 -3.50 19.03 -11.22
N VAL A 283 -3.36 19.13 -9.90
CA VAL A 283 -2.16 19.71 -9.27
C VAL A 283 -0.95 18.82 -9.50
N LEU A 284 -1.12 17.49 -9.51
CA LEU A 284 -0.02 16.57 -9.85
C LEU A 284 0.42 16.74 -11.31
N LYS A 285 -0.53 16.89 -12.25
CA LYS A 285 -0.21 17.11 -13.67
C LYS A 285 0.58 18.40 -13.89
N GLU A 286 0.16 19.47 -13.22
CA GLU A 286 0.86 20.75 -13.27
C GLU A 286 2.27 20.65 -12.68
N LEU A 287 2.41 20.01 -11.51
CA LEU A 287 3.71 19.83 -10.85
C LEU A 287 4.66 18.92 -11.65
N GLU A 288 4.13 17.89 -12.31
CA GLU A 288 4.87 17.01 -13.22
C GLU A 288 5.40 17.80 -14.43
N GLU A 289 4.54 18.61 -15.06
CA GLU A 289 4.92 19.46 -16.19
C GLU A 289 5.97 20.51 -15.80
N GLN A 290 5.79 21.16 -14.64
CA GLN A 290 6.80 22.09 -14.10
C GLN A 290 8.15 21.39 -13.85
N ALA A 291 8.12 20.17 -13.30
CA ALA A 291 9.33 19.39 -13.03
C ALA A 291 10.02 18.94 -14.34
N ARG A 292 9.25 18.58 -15.37
CA ARG A 292 9.72 18.25 -16.72
C ARG A 292 10.45 19.43 -17.37
N MET A 293 9.84 20.62 -17.32
CA MET A 293 10.43 21.84 -17.88
C MET A 293 11.70 22.26 -17.13
N ALA A 294 11.68 22.21 -15.80
CA ALA A 294 12.86 22.52 -14.99
C ALA A 294 14.02 21.52 -15.20
N GLY A 295 13.71 20.23 -15.42
CA GLY A 295 14.70 19.22 -15.77
C GLY A 295 15.35 19.48 -17.13
N SER A 296 14.57 19.90 -18.11
CA SER A 296 15.05 20.21 -19.47
C SER A 296 15.98 21.43 -19.48
N GLN A 297 15.62 22.50 -18.76
CA GLN A 297 16.46 23.70 -18.62
C GLN A 297 17.81 23.40 -17.94
N LYS A 298 17.85 22.50 -16.95
CA LYS A 298 19.09 22.09 -16.30
C LYS A 298 20.02 21.32 -17.24
N LEU A 299 19.47 20.48 -18.12
CA LEU A 299 20.25 19.74 -19.13
C LEU A 299 20.87 20.71 -20.16
N ASP A 300 20.13 21.73 -20.58
CA ASP A 300 20.64 22.77 -21.48
C ASP A 300 21.77 23.59 -20.82
N GLU A 301 21.63 23.97 -19.55
CA GLU A 301 22.69 24.67 -18.81
C GLU A 301 23.95 23.82 -18.58
N GLU A 302 23.80 22.51 -18.32
CA GLU A 302 24.93 21.58 -18.19
C GLU A 302 25.60 21.30 -19.53
N ALA A 303 24.83 21.21 -20.63
CA ALA A 303 25.35 21.13 -21.98
C ALA A 303 26.12 22.41 -22.36
N GLU A 304 25.60 23.58 -22.02
CA GLU A 304 26.28 24.86 -22.28
C GLU A 304 27.58 25.00 -21.47
N LYS A 305 27.61 24.56 -20.21
CA LYS A 305 28.83 24.52 -19.39
C LYS A 305 29.87 23.53 -19.94
N THR A 306 29.42 22.40 -20.46
CA THR A 306 30.30 21.38 -21.06
C THR A 306 30.89 21.87 -22.38
N MET A 307 30.06 22.47 -23.24
CA MET A 307 30.49 23.14 -24.47
C MET A 307 31.49 24.27 -24.18
N ARG A 308 31.22 25.12 -23.18
CA ARG A 308 32.17 26.19 -22.77
C ARG A 308 33.51 25.63 -22.29
N ARG A 309 33.52 24.50 -21.58
CA ARG A 309 34.77 23.82 -21.19
C ARG A 309 35.52 23.24 -22.38
N GLU A 310 34.83 22.62 -23.33
CA GLU A 310 35.44 22.08 -24.55
C GLU A 310 35.99 23.18 -25.45
N VAL A 311 35.26 24.28 -25.63
CA VAL A 311 35.73 25.47 -26.39
C VAL A 311 36.92 26.10 -25.68
N ALA A 312 36.92 26.23 -24.35
CA ALA A 312 38.07 26.74 -23.60
C ALA A 312 39.30 25.82 -23.69
N LYS A 313 39.09 24.50 -23.83
CA LYS A 313 40.17 23.52 -24.03
C LYS A 313 40.75 23.61 -25.45
N MET A 314 39.90 23.68 -26.47
CA MET A 314 40.33 23.89 -27.86
C MET A 314 41.06 25.23 -28.05
N LEU A 315 40.58 26.33 -27.46
CA LEU A 315 41.24 27.63 -27.56
C LEU A 315 42.64 27.65 -26.91
N LYS A 316 42.85 26.85 -25.86
CA LYS A 316 44.18 26.62 -25.28
C LYS A 316 45.08 25.80 -26.21
N ASP A 317 44.52 24.76 -26.85
CA ASP A 317 45.25 23.90 -27.79
C ASP A 317 45.66 24.65 -29.07
N PHE A 318 44.94 25.70 -29.46
CA PHE A 318 45.28 26.61 -30.57
C PHE A 318 46.12 27.84 -30.16
N GLY A 319 46.64 27.89 -28.93
CA GLY A 319 47.63 28.90 -28.51
C GLY A 319 47.05 30.26 -28.08
N PHE A 320 45.73 30.36 -27.84
CA PHE A 320 45.13 31.58 -27.29
C PHE A 320 45.16 31.57 -25.76
N SER A 321 45.75 32.60 -25.14
CA SER A 321 45.74 32.75 -23.69
C SER A 321 44.38 33.27 -23.20
N VAL A 322 43.55 32.38 -22.65
CA VAL A 322 42.26 32.76 -22.05
C VAL A 322 42.49 33.17 -20.59
N LYS A 323 42.31 34.45 -20.26
CA LYS A 323 42.16 34.90 -18.86
C LYS A 323 40.77 34.52 -18.37
N GLU A 324 40.68 33.77 -17.27
CA GLU A 324 39.42 33.54 -16.57
C GLU A 324 38.89 34.87 -16.01
N PRO A 325 37.66 35.30 -16.35
CA PRO A 325 37.03 36.41 -15.67
C PRO A 325 36.43 35.91 -14.35
N VAL A 326 37.01 36.39 -13.25
CA VAL A 326 36.41 36.38 -11.93
C VAL A 326 35.22 37.35 -11.94
N GLY A 327 34.06 36.87 -11.49
CA GLY A 327 33.00 37.71 -10.93
C GLY A 327 32.14 38.47 -11.93
N GLY A 328 30.84 38.17 -11.89
CA GLY A 328 29.85 38.76 -12.79
C GLY A 328 29.66 40.27 -12.62
N ALA A 329 29.54 40.94 -13.76
CA ALA A 329 28.81 42.18 -13.90
C ALA A 329 27.69 41.95 -14.92
N LYS A 330 26.44 42.18 -14.48
CA LYS A 330 25.25 42.13 -15.33
C LYS A 330 25.36 43.17 -16.43
N VAL A 331 25.38 42.72 -17.67
CA VAL A 331 25.10 43.55 -18.85
C VAL A 331 23.78 43.06 -19.41
N GLY A 332 22.73 43.87 -19.27
CA GLY A 332 21.45 43.60 -19.92
C GLY A 332 21.55 43.89 -21.42
N PRO A 333 20.73 43.24 -22.26
CA PRO A 333 20.44 43.78 -23.57
C PRO A 333 18.95 44.12 -23.70
N GLY A 334 18.69 45.38 -24.01
CA GLY A 334 17.55 45.74 -24.84
C GLY A 334 17.90 45.44 -26.30
N GLY A 335 16.91 45.00 -27.08
CA GLY A 335 17.08 44.77 -28.52
C GLY A 335 15.99 43.90 -29.11
N THR A 336 14.98 44.55 -29.66
CA THR A 336 13.79 44.05 -30.37
C THR A 336 14.07 43.08 -31.52
N GLY A 337 13.21 42.06 -31.66
CA GLY A 337 13.08 41.23 -32.87
C GLY A 337 11.93 40.24 -32.72
N GLY A 338 10.79 40.53 -33.39
CA GLY A 338 9.58 39.73 -33.31
C GLY A 338 9.68 38.39 -34.04
N GLY A 339 9.04 37.38 -33.46
CA GLY A 339 8.77 36.08 -34.06
C GLY A 339 7.67 35.40 -33.27
N GLY A 340 6.43 35.49 -33.77
CA GLY A 340 5.26 34.89 -33.16
C GLY A 340 5.35 33.37 -33.14
N GLY A 341 5.16 32.79 -31.96
CA GLY A 341 4.96 31.37 -31.73
C GLY A 341 4.31 31.21 -30.36
N GLY A 342 2.98 31.15 -30.34
CA GLY A 342 2.19 31.05 -29.11
C GLY A 342 2.43 29.72 -28.40
N GLY A 343 3.40 29.67 -27.49
CA GLY A 343 3.51 28.67 -26.45
C GLY A 343 2.90 29.23 -25.17
N GLY A 344 1.67 28.84 -24.86
CA GLY A 344 1.05 29.17 -23.57
C GLY A 344 1.92 28.61 -22.45
N GLY A 345 2.63 29.48 -21.74
CA GLY A 345 3.42 29.09 -20.58
C GLY A 345 2.56 28.43 -19.51
N PRO A 346 3.17 27.64 -18.59
CA PRO A 346 2.44 26.95 -17.54
C PRO A 346 1.68 27.98 -16.70
N ARG A 347 0.34 27.91 -16.71
CA ARG A 347 -0.48 28.68 -15.76
C ARG A 347 -0.26 28.06 -14.39
N THR A 348 0.47 28.76 -13.52
CA THR A 348 0.42 28.49 -12.08
C THR A 348 -1.05 28.46 -11.68
N PRO A 349 -1.53 27.46 -10.91
CA PRO A 349 -2.93 27.42 -10.50
C PRO A 349 -3.25 28.74 -9.82
N GLU A 350 -4.24 29.47 -10.33
CA GLU A 350 -4.68 30.71 -9.68
C GLU A 350 -4.94 30.39 -8.21
N LYS A 351 -4.17 31.08 -7.35
CA LYS A 351 -4.32 30.95 -5.91
C LYS A 351 -5.71 31.50 -5.60
N ILE A 352 -6.58 30.62 -5.12
CA ILE A 352 -7.93 31.01 -4.73
C ILE A 352 -7.79 31.75 -3.42
N GLU A 353 -8.22 33.01 -3.38
CA GLU A 353 -8.36 33.74 -2.13
C GLU A 353 -9.51 33.13 -1.35
N LEU A 354 -9.21 32.63 -0.15
CA LEU A 354 -10.18 31.97 0.70
C LEU A 354 -11.06 33.02 1.39
N ALA A 355 -12.35 32.73 1.52
CA ALA A 355 -13.33 33.58 2.17
C ALA A 355 -14.10 32.80 3.24
N ASP A 356 -14.45 33.51 4.32
CA ASP A 356 -15.33 33.02 5.38
C ASP A 356 -16.40 34.09 5.69
N PRO A 357 -17.69 33.87 5.34
CA PRO A 357 -18.24 32.67 4.72
C PRO A 357 -17.91 32.57 3.22
N PRO A 358 -17.86 31.35 2.63
CA PRO A 358 -17.56 31.15 1.23
C PRO A 358 -18.61 31.76 0.30
N THR A 359 -18.19 32.17 -0.90
CA THR A 359 -19.01 32.87 -1.89
C THR A 359 -19.38 32.01 -3.09
N PHE A 360 -18.62 30.94 -3.39
CA PHE A 360 -18.95 30.05 -4.51
C PHE A 360 -18.57 28.59 -4.30
N VAL A 361 -19.27 27.70 -5.02
CA VAL A 361 -18.89 26.31 -5.26
C VAL A 361 -19.17 26.01 -6.73
N LYS A 362 -18.24 25.34 -7.43
CA LYS A 362 -18.37 25.01 -8.87
C LYS A 362 -17.67 23.70 -9.19
N PHE A 363 -18.21 22.93 -10.13
CA PHE A 363 -17.48 21.84 -10.76
C PHE A 363 -16.45 22.41 -11.76
N LEU A 364 -15.29 21.76 -11.86
CA LEU A 364 -14.27 22.10 -12.86
C LEU A 364 -14.66 21.60 -14.25
N SER A 365 -15.41 20.51 -14.31
CA SER A 365 -16.01 19.98 -15.53
C SER A 365 -17.34 20.67 -15.82
N LYS A 366 -17.69 20.83 -17.10
CA LYS A 366 -18.99 21.38 -17.54
C LYS A 366 -20.03 20.31 -17.87
N LEU A 367 -19.56 19.15 -18.32
CA LEU A 367 -20.34 17.95 -18.63
C LEU A 367 -19.45 16.76 -18.30
N THR A 368 -20.04 15.64 -17.89
CA THR A 368 -19.30 14.41 -17.65
C THR A 368 -20.03 13.21 -18.27
N THR A 369 -19.27 12.29 -18.85
CA THR A 369 -19.83 11.03 -19.36
C THR A 369 -19.38 9.86 -18.49
N PHE A 370 -20.24 8.90 -18.24
CA PHE A 370 -19.89 7.66 -17.53
C PHE A 370 -20.14 6.47 -18.42
N TYR A 371 -19.37 5.40 -18.31
CA TYR A 371 -19.81 4.07 -18.76
C TYR A 371 -20.23 3.22 -17.55
N PRO A 372 -21.00 2.15 -17.74
CA PRO A 372 -21.47 1.30 -16.63
C PRO A 372 -20.31 0.74 -15.80
N GLY A 373 -20.44 0.80 -14.47
CA GLY A 373 -19.39 0.42 -13.52
C GLY A 373 -18.21 1.40 -13.42
N GLN A 374 -18.19 2.50 -14.18
CA GLN A 374 -17.09 3.46 -14.13
C GLN A 374 -17.07 4.23 -12.80
N ARG A 375 -15.89 4.31 -12.19
CA ARG A 375 -15.58 5.29 -11.15
C ARG A 375 -14.82 6.48 -11.72
N ARG A 376 -15.20 7.70 -11.31
CA ARG A 376 -14.59 8.94 -11.77
C ARG A 376 -14.42 9.93 -10.62
N PHE A 377 -13.30 10.65 -10.66
CA PHE A 377 -13.01 11.76 -9.77
C PHE A 377 -13.35 13.05 -10.51
N ILE A 378 -14.24 13.86 -9.94
CA ILE A 378 -14.66 15.14 -10.51
C ILE A 378 -14.16 16.26 -9.61
N GLY A 379 -13.41 17.20 -10.20
CA GLY A 379 -12.89 18.37 -9.50
C GLY A 379 -13.96 19.38 -9.12
N ILE A 380 -13.84 19.93 -7.93
CA ILE A 380 -14.67 20.98 -7.36
C ILE A 380 -13.76 22.12 -6.91
N LYS A 381 -14.18 23.35 -7.22
CA LYS A 381 -13.52 24.61 -6.86
C LYS A 381 -14.46 25.45 -5.99
N THR A 382 -13.92 26.01 -4.92
CA THR A 382 -14.59 26.89 -3.96
C THR A 382 -13.57 27.84 -3.32
N ASP A 383 -14.02 28.90 -2.68
CA ASP A 383 -13.24 29.77 -1.79
C ASP A 383 -13.34 29.38 -0.30
N ALA A 384 -14.00 28.27 0.02
CA ALA A 384 -14.08 27.79 1.40
C ALA A 384 -12.73 27.37 1.98
N HIS A 385 -12.55 27.63 3.28
CA HIS A 385 -11.41 27.14 4.06
C HIS A 385 -11.40 25.61 4.16
N SER A 386 -10.21 25.01 4.28
CA SER A 386 -10.03 23.55 4.34
C SER A 386 -10.80 22.84 5.46
N ASN A 387 -11.17 23.54 6.52
CA ASN A 387 -11.95 23.01 7.64
C ASN A 387 -13.44 22.76 7.29
N TYR A 388 -13.93 23.22 6.13
CA TYR A 388 -15.30 22.97 5.71
C TYR A 388 -15.57 21.52 5.30
N HIS A 389 -14.53 20.73 5.02
CA HIS A 389 -14.69 19.35 4.57
C HIS A 389 -13.63 18.42 5.14
N ASN A 390 -14.08 17.29 5.69
CA ASN A 390 -13.21 16.21 6.13
C ASN A 390 -13.66 14.88 5.49
N PRO A 391 -12.86 14.27 4.60
CA PRO A 391 -13.23 13.01 3.96
C PRO A 391 -13.27 11.81 4.93
N ASP A 392 -12.60 11.91 6.08
CA ASP A 392 -12.66 10.87 7.13
C ASP A 392 -13.94 10.92 7.96
N HIS A 393 -14.55 12.11 8.03
CA HIS A 393 -15.73 12.43 8.83
C HIS A 393 -16.72 13.27 8.01
N PRO A 394 -17.26 12.72 6.91
CA PRO A 394 -18.15 13.45 6.00
C PRO A 394 -19.38 14.02 6.72
N GLU A 395 -19.84 13.39 7.80
CA GLU A 395 -20.95 13.83 8.65
C GLU A 395 -20.69 15.18 9.34
N THR A 396 -19.42 15.54 9.54
CA THR A 396 -19.01 16.82 10.13
C THR A 396 -18.79 17.90 9.08
N SER A 397 -18.89 17.55 7.80
CA SER A 397 -18.58 18.45 6.69
C SER A 397 -19.76 19.37 6.37
N LYS A 398 -19.46 20.60 5.96
CA LYS A 398 -20.46 21.56 5.48
C LYS A 398 -20.85 21.34 4.03
N PHE A 399 -20.34 20.28 3.41
CA PHE A 399 -20.67 19.89 2.04
C PHE A 399 -21.66 18.72 2.02
N ASN A 400 -22.62 18.79 1.11
CA ASN A 400 -23.49 17.68 0.75
C ASN A 400 -23.30 17.36 -0.75
N PHE A 401 -23.08 16.08 -1.06
CA PHE A 401 -22.81 15.61 -2.42
C PHE A 401 -23.95 14.69 -2.84
N ILE A 402 -24.57 14.99 -3.97
CA ILE A 402 -25.77 14.31 -4.44
C ILE A 402 -25.49 13.72 -5.82
N GLY A 403 -25.56 12.40 -5.94
CA GLY A 403 -25.58 11.70 -7.22
C GLY A 403 -26.99 11.22 -7.52
N GLN A 404 -27.58 11.64 -8.64
CA GLN A 404 -28.82 11.06 -9.14
C GLN A 404 -28.54 9.69 -9.76
N ALA A 405 -29.42 8.72 -9.51
CA ALA A 405 -29.32 7.39 -10.11
C ALA A 405 -29.20 7.50 -11.64
N PRO A 406 -28.33 6.70 -12.29
CA PRO A 406 -27.58 5.56 -11.76
C PRO A 406 -26.20 5.91 -11.13
N ILE A 407 -25.89 7.18 -10.90
CA ILE A 407 -24.63 7.63 -10.30
C ILE A 407 -24.75 7.75 -8.78
N GLN A 408 -23.79 7.22 -8.05
CA GLN A 408 -23.68 7.32 -6.60
C GLN A 408 -22.40 8.04 -6.18
N VAL A 409 -22.45 8.75 -5.05
CA VAL A 409 -21.25 9.32 -4.44
C VAL A 409 -20.52 8.23 -3.66
N ALA A 410 -19.32 7.89 -4.13
CA ALA A 410 -18.48 6.84 -3.56
C ALA A 410 -17.43 7.37 -2.57
N GLY A 411 -17.25 8.70 -2.48
CA GLY A 411 -16.28 9.31 -1.58
C GLY A 411 -15.89 10.72 -1.99
N THR A 412 -14.95 11.30 -1.25
CA THR A 412 -14.42 12.64 -1.52
C THR A 412 -12.96 12.73 -1.12
N THR A 413 -12.26 13.72 -1.67
CA THR A 413 -10.92 14.09 -1.22
C THR A 413 -10.97 15.24 -0.23
N ALA A 414 -9.90 15.48 0.52
CA ALA A 414 -9.81 16.67 1.36
C ALA A 414 -9.87 17.96 0.53
N LEU A 415 -10.41 19.01 1.16
CA LEU A 415 -10.45 20.36 0.63
C LEU A 415 -9.14 21.08 0.94
N ASN A 416 -8.33 21.36 -0.06
CA ASN A 416 -7.03 22.01 0.08
C ASN A 416 -6.96 23.22 -0.84
N GLY A 417 -6.76 24.42 -0.25
CA GLY A 417 -6.64 25.66 -1.02
C GLY A 417 -7.81 25.92 -1.97
N GLY A 418 -9.03 25.62 -1.52
CA GLY A 418 -10.25 25.81 -2.30
C GLY A 418 -10.51 24.74 -3.38
N ARG A 419 -9.76 23.63 -3.37
CA ARG A 419 -9.90 22.53 -4.35
C ARG A 419 -10.15 21.20 -3.64
N MET A 420 -11.11 20.43 -4.16
CA MET A 420 -11.35 19.04 -3.76
C MET A 420 -11.88 18.25 -4.96
N ARG A 421 -12.08 16.94 -4.79
CA ARG A 421 -12.75 16.10 -5.77
C ARG A 421 -13.84 15.28 -5.09
N VAL A 422 -14.95 15.10 -5.79
CA VAL A 422 -15.96 14.09 -5.46
C VAL A 422 -15.68 12.83 -6.28
N ILE A 423 -15.77 11.67 -5.65
CA ILE A 423 -15.60 10.36 -6.27
C ILE A 423 -17.01 9.84 -6.56
N LEU A 424 -17.30 9.62 -7.84
CA LEU A 424 -18.59 9.17 -8.32
C LEU A 424 -18.46 7.78 -8.94
N ALA A 425 -19.45 6.92 -8.70
CA ALA A 425 -19.52 5.57 -9.24
C ALA A 425 -20.82 5.41 -10.03
N ALA A 426 -20.71 4.99 -11.28
CA ALA A 426 -21.85 4.55 -12.07
C ALA A 426 -22.21 3.11 -11.70
N GLY A 427 -23.50 2.82 -11.57
CA GLY A 427 -23.97 1.44 -11.38
C GLY A 427 -23.49 0.51 -12.52
N GLU A 428 -23.23 -0.75 -12.19
CA GLU A 428 -22.76 -1.75 -13.17
C GLU A 428 -23.77 -2.00 -14.30
N ASN A 429 -25.07 -1.84 -13.99
CA ASN A 429 -26.17 -2.00 -14.93
C ASN A 429 -26.77 -0.66 -15.36
N ALA A 430 -25.98 0.42 -15.35
CA ALA A 430 -26.44 1.73 -15.80
C ALA A 430 -26.86 1.66 -17.28
N GLU A 431 -28.07 2.10 -17.59
CA GLU A 431 -28.59 2.08 -18.96
C GLU A 431 -27.82 3.08 -19.84
N ILE A 432 -27.33 2.60 -20.99
CA ILE A 432 -26.67 3.44 -21.99
C ILE A 432 -27.69 4.46 -22.53
N GLY A 433 -27.27 5.72 -22.60
CA GLY A 433 -28.13 6.84 -22.94
C GLY A 433 -28.83 7.48 -21.74
N GLY A 434 -28.72 6.91 -20.53
CA GLY A 434 -29.27 7.51 -19.33
C GLY A 434 -28.64 8.88 -19.03
N GLU A 435 -29.47 9.87 -18.69
CA GLU A 435 -29.03 11.22 -18.35
C GLU A 435 -29.46 11.60 -16.93
N GLY A 436 -28.72 12.53 -16.33
CA GLY A 436 -29.06 13.05 -15.00
C GLY A 436 -28.11 14.14 -14.56
N VAL A 437 -28.18 14.49 -13.28
CA VAL A 437 -27.37 15.56 -12.68
C VAL A 437 -26.70 15.09 -11.40
N VAL A 438 -25.43 15.49 -11.23
CA VAL A 438 -24.72 15.45 -9.95
C VAL A 438 -24.73 16.84 -9.37
N ALA A 439 -25.04 16.98 -8.08
CA ALA A 439 -25.05 18.25 -7.40
C ALA A 439 -24.08 18.27 -6.22
N VAL A 440 -23.53 19.45 -5.94
CA VAL A 440 -22.81 19.74 -4.70
C VAL A 440 -23.46 20.94 -4.04
N GLU A 441 -23.66 20.84 -2.73
CA GLU A 441 -24.20 21.88 -1.88
C GLU A 441 -23.18 22.22 -0.80
N LEU A 442 -23.03 23.51 -0.52
CA LEU A 442 -22.12 24.06 0.49
C LEU A 442 -22.92 24.91 1.47
N HIS A 443 -23.09 24.39 2.68
CA HIS A 443 -23.81 25.03 3.76
C HIS A 443 -23.00 26.17 4.37
N ARG A 444 -23.70 27.25 4.70
CA ARG A 444 -23.15 28.47 5.29
C ARG A 444 -24.03 28.86 6.47
N ASP A 445 -23.43 29.03 7.64
CA ASP A 445 -24.17 29.22 8.88
C ASP A 445 -25.00 30.52 8.79
N GLY A 446 -26.33 30.41 8.93
CA GLY A 446 -27.25 31.54 8.85
C GLY A 446 -27.42 32.18 7.47
N MET A 447 -26.89 31.56 6.39
CA MET A 447 -26.99 32.07 5.01
C MET A 447 -27.55 31.01 4.06
N THR A 448 -27.94 31.45 2.85
CA THR A 448 -28.39 30.54 1.79
C THR A 448 -27.29 29.54 1.41
N THR A 449 -27.64 28.27 1.24
CA THR A 449 -26.73 27.24 0.72
C THR A 449 -26.28 27.60 -0.71
N LEU A 450 -24.98 27.45 -0.98
CA LEU A 450 -24.45 27.55 -2.34
C LEU A 450 -24.58 26.18 -3.01
N SER A 451 -24.92 26.13 -4.29
CA SER A 451 -25.01 24.87 -5.02
C SER A 451 -24.41 24.97 -6.43
N ALA A 452 -23.93 23.84 -6.93
CA ALA A 452 -23.55 23.66 -8.32
C ALA A 452 -24.06 22.31 -8.81
N GLN A 453 -24.33 22.25 -10.12
CA GLN A 453 -24.82 21.06 -10.80
C GLN A 453 -23.92 20.72 -11.97
N LEU A 454 -23.75 19.43 -12.22
CA LEU A 454 -23.00 18.88 -13.33
C LEU A 454 -23.88 17.83 -14.03
N PRO A 455 -24.36 18.11 -15.26
CA PRO A 455 -25.07 17.10 -16.03
C PRO A 455 -24.16 15.93 -16.38
N PHE A 456 -24.74 14.75 -16.50
CA PHE A 456 -24.06 13.56 -16.97
C PHE A 456 -24.88 12.75 -17.98
N THR A 457 -24.16 11.94 -18.76
CA THR A 457 -24.75 10.96 -19.69
C THR A 457 -24.01 9.63 -19.55
N ILE A 458 -24.75 8.52 -19.60
CA ILE A 458 -24.20 7.17 -19.68
C ILE A 458 -23.91 6.83 -21.15
N VAL A 459 -22.66 6.51 -21.45
CA VAL A 459 -22.17 6.16 -22.77
C VAL A 459 -21.65 4.73 -22.78
N GLU A 460 -21.51 4.16 -23.97
CA GLU A 460 -20.84 2.88 -24.13
C GLU A 460 -19.38 2.96 -23.67
N LYS A 461 -18.89 1.86 -23.09
CA LYS A 461 -17.51 1.78 -22.63
C LYS A 461 -16.58 1.93 -23.86
N PRO A 462 -15.72 2.96 -23.91
CA PRO A 462 -14.88 3.17 -25.09
C PRO A 462 -13.94 1.99 -25.29
N GLU A 463 -13.85 1.52 -26.54
CA GLU A 463 -12.84 0.54 -26.94
C GLU A 463 -11.45 1.11 -26.64
N LYS A 464 -10.62 0.37 -25.90
CA LYS A 464 -9.26 0.81 -25.57
C LYS A 464 -8.48 1.03 -26.88
N LYS A 465 -8.05 2.26 -27.16
CA LYS A 465 -6.97 2.50 -28.15
C LYS A 465 -5.74 1.77 -27.65
N GLY A 466 -5.36 0.71 -28.35
CA GLY A 466 -4.30 -0.21 -27.95
C GLY A 466 -2.97 0.49 -27.73
N ILE A 467 -2.57 0.62 -26.46
CA ILE A 467 -1.18 0.64 -26.04
C ILE A 467 -1.10 -0.44 -24.95
N GLY A 468 -0.41 -1.53 -25.26
CA GLY A 468 -0.18 -2.67 -24.37
C GLY A 468 -1.16 -3.82 -24.62
N ALA A 469 -0.67 -4.86 -25.30
CA ALA A 469 -1.23 -6.20 -25.49
C ALA A 469 -2.75 -6.34 -25.36
N ASN A 470 -3.42 -6.69 -26.47
CA ASN A 470 -4.61 -7.52 -26.36
C ASN A 470 -4.25 -8.68 -25.43
N ILE A 471 -4.84 -8.70 -24.24
CA ILE A 471 -4.79 -9.85 -23.37
C ILE A 471 -5.58 -10.91 -24.13
N ASN A 472 -4.88 -11.76 -24.87
CA ASN A 472 -5.48 -12.97 -25.38
C ASN A 472 -5.66 -13.85 -24.14
N LEU A 473 -6.85 -13.79 -23.53
CA LEU A 473 -7.20 -14.70 -22.46
C LEU A 473 -7.18 -16.10 -23.08
N PRO A 474 -6.35 -17.02 -22.58
CA PRO A 474 -6.40 -18.39 -23.05
C PRO A 474 -7.77 -18.97 -22.74
N PHE A 475 -8.16 -20.03 -23.44
CA PHE A 475 -9.33 -20.81 -23.06
C PHE A 475 -9.19 -21.25 -21.61
N ILE A 476 -10.25 -21.13 -20.82
CA ILE A 476 -10.21 -21.48 -19.40
C ILE A 476 -10.98 -22.77 -19.19
N ASP A 477 -10.29 -23.80 -18.75
CA ASP A 477 -10.88 -25.08 -18.35
C ASP A 477 -10.78 -25.23 -16.83
N CYS A 478 -11.89 -25.05 -16.11
CA CYS A 478 -11.90 -25.10 -14.65
C CYS A 478 -12.70 -26.30 -14.13
N GLN A 479 -12.03 -27.26 -13.48
CA GLN A 479 -12.62 -28.53 -13.06
C GLN A 479 -12.50 -28.77 -11.55
N ALA A 480 -13.54 -29.35 -10.96
CA ALA A 480 -13.53 -29.83 -9.59
C ALA A 480 -12.94 -31.24 -9.57
N ILE A 481 -12.08 -31.54 -8.60
CA ILE A 481 -11.47 -32.85 -8.38
C ILE A 481 -11.78 -33.30 -6.96
N SER A 482 -12.31 -34.51 -6.85
CA SER A 482 -12.56 -35.22 -5.60
C SER A 482 -11.37 -36.13 -5.23
N PRO A 483 -11.11 -36.40 -3.94
CA PRO A 483 -10.07 -37.33 -3.51
C PRO A 483 -10.17 -38.76 -4.07
N GLY A 484 -11.36 -39.15 -4.53
CA GLY A 484 -11.61 -40.44 -5.16
C GLY A 484 -11.40 -40.47 -6.68
N ASP A 485 -11.10 -39.33 -7.31
CA ASP A 485 -10.87 -39.27 -8.76
C ASP A 485 -9.44 -39.73 -9.08
N ASP A 486 -9.27 -40.51 -10.16
CA ASP A 486 -7.94 -40.93 -10.65
C ASP A 486 -7.01 -39.73 -10.90
N GLN A 487 -7.59 -38.58 -11.24
CA GLN A 487 -6.87 -37.32 -11.44
C GLN A 487 -6.23 -36.78 -10.15
N TRP A 488 -6.78 -37.06 -8.96
CA TRP A 488 -6.19 -36.61 -7.70
C TRP A 488 -4.78 -37.18 -7.51
N VAL A 489 -4.64 -38.48 -7.75
CA VAL A 489 -3.33 -39.18 -7.70
C VAL A 489 -2.44 -38.72 -8.85
N GLY A 490 -3.01 -38.58 -10.06
CA GLY A 490 -2.27 -38.11 -11.24
C GLY A 490 -1.68 -36.70 -11.13
N LEU A 491 -2.27 -35.84 -10.29
CA LEU A 491 -1.76 -34.49 -9.99
C LEU A 491 -0.76 -34.45 -8.84
N GLY A 492 -0.50 -35.59 -8.19
CA GLY A 492 0.34 -35.65 -7.00
C GLY A 492 -0.26 -34.89 -5.80
N TRP A 493 -1.59 -34.76 -5.75
CA TRP A 493 -2.24 -34.06 -4.65
C TRP A 493 -2.15 -34.88 -3.35
N PRO A 494 -1.81 -34.24 -2.21
CA PRO A 494 -1.64 -34.94 -0.94
C PRO A 494 -2.95 -35.59 -0.49
N SER A 495 -2.85 -36.69 0.25
CA SER A 495 -4.00 -37.34 0.88
C SER A 495 -4.67 -36.44 1.93
N ASP A 496 -3.91 -35.51 2.52
CA ASP A 496 -4.44 -34.47 3.39
C ASP A 496 -5.08 -33.36 2.55
N VAL A 497 -6.41 -33.37 2.51
CA VAL A 497 -7.24 -32.39 1.79
C VAL A 497 -7.07 -30.94 2.29
N HIS A 498 -6.43 -30.71 3.45
CA HIS A 498 -6.11 -29.36 3.93
C HIS A 498 -4.95 -28.70 3.16
N GLN A 499 -4.13 -29.50 2.49
CA GLN A 499 -2.89 -29.05 1.85
C GLN A 499 -3.07 -28.62 0.40
N VAL A 500 -4.21 -28.94 -0.22
CA VAL A 500 -4.50 -28.56 -1.61
C VAL A 500 -5.90 -27.99 -1.75
N ALA A 501 -5.99 -26.78 -2.32
CA ALA A 501 -7.26 -26.13 -2.61
C ALA A 501 -7.51 -25.98 -4.11
N ALA A 502 -6.46 -25.67 -4.88
CA ALA A 502 -6.48 -25.63 -6.33
C ALA A 502 -5.06 -25.74 -6.88
N ASP A 503 -4.98 -25.88 -8.20
CA ASP A 503 -3.78 -25.85 -9.02
C ASP A 503 -4.13 -25.35 -10.44
N TYR A 504 -3.13 -24.91 -11.20
CA TYR A 504 -3.32 -24.55 -12.60
C TYR A 504 -2.09 -24.83 -13.47
N VAL A 505 -2.34 -25.16 -14.74
CA VAL A 505 -1.32 -25.37 -15.75
C VAL A 505 -1.74 -24.68 -17.04
N TYR A 506 -0.82 -23.95 -17.67
CA TYR A 506 -1.03 -23.40 -19.00
C TYR A 506 -0.57 -24.40 -20.06
N LEU A 507 -1.47 -24.77 -20.97
CA LEU A 507 -1.23 -25.70 -22.06
C LEU A 507 -1.03 -24.92 -23.36
N GLU A 508 0.22 -24.59 -23.70
CA GLU A 508 0.57 -23.82 -24.90
C GLU A 508 -0.03 -24.41 -26.19
N SER A 509 0.02 -25.74 -26.34
CA SER A 509 -0.52 -26.46 -27.50
C SER A 509 -2.02 -26.25 -27.76
N LYS A 510 -2.78 -25.85 -26.73
CA LYS A 510 -4.23 -25.65 -26.79
C LYS A 510 -4.64 -24.23 -26.46
N ASP A 511 -3.69 -23.32 -26.21
CA ASP A 511 -3.94 -21.98 -25.68
C ASP A 511 -4.95 -22.02 -24.51
N THR A 512 -4.77 -22.96 -23.59
CA THR A 512 -5.74 -23.25 -22.51
C THR A 512 -5.10 -23.18 -21.13
N LEU A 513 -5.63 -22.33 -20.25
CA LEU A 513 -5.32 -22.31 -18.83
C LEU A 513 -6.24 -23.30 -18.11
N GLN A 514 -5.68 -24.46 -17.76
CA GLN A 514 -6.40 -25.51 -17.06
C GLN A 514 -6.27 -25.33 -15.55
N ILE A 515 -7.39 -25.09 -14.89
CA ILE A 515 -7.53 -24.86 -13.46
C ILE A 515 -8.23 -26.06 -12.85
N ARG A 516 -7.67 -26.62 -11.77
CA ARG A 516 -8.26 -27.74 -11.04
C ARG A 516 -8.41 -27.35 -9.58
N TYR A 517 -9.56 -27.63 -8.97
CA TYR A 517 -9.77 -27.32 -7.55
C TYR A 517 -10.31 -28.50 -6.77
N SER A 518 -9.88 -28.60 -5.52
CA SER A 518 -10.32 -29.63 -4.59
C SER A 518 -11.70 -29.29 -4.06
N ASP A 519 -12.70 -30.12 -4.38
CA ASP A 519 -14.04 -29.99 -3.79
C ASP A 519 -14.13 -30.55 -2.36
N ALA A 520 -13.12 -31.29 -1.92
CA ALA A 520 -12.94 -31.75 -0.56
C ALA A 520 -12.13 -30.77 0.30
N PHE A 521 -11.66 -29.65 -0.26
CA PHE A 521 -10.96 -28.64 0.51
C PHE A 521 -11.88 -28.13 1.65
N PRO A 522 -11.50 -28.26 2.94
CA PRO A 522 -12.46 -28.20 4.05
C PRO A 522 -13.31 -26.93 4.10
N LYS A 523 -12.74 -25.77 3.76
CA LYS A 523 -13.50 -24.52 3.73
C LYS A 523 -14.52 -24.46 2.58
N TYR A 524 -14.18 -25.03 1.43
CA TYR A 524 -15.09 -25.09 0.30
C TYR A 524 -16.23 -26.06 0.60
N ASP A 525 -15.91 -27.28 1.03
CA ASP A 525 -16.90 -28.32 1.33
C ASP A 525 -17.88 -27.85 2.42
N GLN A 526 -17.36 -27.29 3.52
CA GLN A 526 -18.19 -26.76 4.60
C GLN A 526 -19.14 -25.66 4.12
N CYS A 527 -18.66 -24.75 3.27
CA CYS A 527 -19.48 -23.67 2.75
C CYS A 527 -20.50 -24.16 1.71
N ALA A 528 -20.09 -25.04 0.80
CA ALA A 528 -20.96 -25.65 -0.20
C ALA A 528 -22.10 -26.43 0.46
N ARG A 529 -21.82 -27.24 1.49
CA ARG A 529 -22.83 -27.96 2.28
C ARG A 529 -23.78 -26.99 2.98
N ARG A 530 -23.25 -25.94 3.60
CA ARG A 530 -24.05 -24.91 4.28
C ARG A 530 -25.01 -24.21 3.31
N MET A 531 -24.56 -23.89 2.10
CA MET A 531 -25.42 -23.27 1.09
C MET A 531 -26.45 -24.23 0.51
N LEU A 532 -26.07 -25.50 0.31
CA LEU A 532 -26.98 -26.55 -0.13
C LEU A 532 -28.10 -26.81 0.89
N LEU A 533 -27.78 -26.75 2.19
CA LEU A 533 -28.76 -26.85 3.27
C LEU A 533 -29.77 -25.68 3.27
N LYS A 534 -29.38 -24.50 2.77
CA LYS A 534 -30.32 -23.37 2.61
C LYS A 534 -31.28 -23.62 1.44
N SER A 535 -30.74 -23.97 0.28
CA SER A 535 -31.51 -24.44 -0.86
C SER A 535 -30.60 -25.04 -1.93
N LYS A 536 -31.16 -25.88 -2.81
CA LYS A 536 -30.45 -26.38 -3.99
C LYS A 536 -29.91 -25.25 -4.87
N ALA A 537 -30.73 -24.21 -5.10
CA ALA A 537 -30.35 -23.04 -5.88
C ALA A 537 -29.20 -22.24 -5.25
N SER A 538 -29.20 -22.07 -3.93
CA SER A 538 -28.11 -21.40 -3.21
C SER A 538 -26.80 -22.21 -3.27
N GLY A 539 -26.88 -23.53 -3.17
CA GLY A 539 -25.72 -24.42 -3.34
C GLY A 539 -25.12 -24.33 -4.76
N GLU A 540 -25.97 -24.39 -5.79
CA GLU A 540 -25.53 -24.25 -7.19
C GLU A 540 -24.96 -22.84 -7.48
N SER A 541 -25.62 -21.80 -6.98
CA SER A 541 -25.14 -20.41 -7.11
C SER A 541 -23.78 -20.22 -6.41
N PHE A 542 -23.57 -20.83 -5.24
CA PHE A 542 -22.28 -20.76 -4.54
C PHE A 542 -21.18 -21.41 -5.38
N LYS A 543 -21.41 -22.60 -5.91
CA LYS A 543 -20.42 -23.32 -6.74
C LYS A 543 -20.04 -22.53 -7.99
N ALA A 544 -21.03 -21.94 -8.67
CA ALA A 544 -20.81 -21.12 -9.86
C ALA A 544 -19.97 -19.86 -9.54
N ARG A 545 -20.34 -19.13 -8.48
CA ARG A 545 -19.64 -17.91 -8.06
C ARG A 545 -18.23 -18.22 -7.56
N PHE A 546 -18.06 -19.32 -6.82
CA PHE A 546 -16.75 -19.78 -6.37
C PHE A 546 -15.82 -20.04 -7.57
N ARG A 547 -16.30 -20.75 -8.60
CA ARG A 547 -15.53 -21.00 -9.82
C ARG A 547 -15.11 -19.70 -10.50
N ILE A 548 -16.03 -18.75 -10.64
CA ILE A 548 -15.73 -17.43 -11.24
C ILE A 548 -14.61 -16.74 -10.45
N TRP A 549 -14.77 -16.62 -9.13
CA TRP A 549 -13.78 -15.96 -8.29
C TRP A 549 -12.43 -16.68 -8.27
N LEU A 550 -12.42 -18.01 -8.30
CA LEU A 550 -11.20 -18.79 -8.36
C LEU A 550 -10.47 -18.56 -9.70
N ILE A 551 -11.20 -18.63 -10.81
CA ILE A 551 -10.67 -18.37 -12.16
C ILE A 551 -10.05 -16.98 -12.23
N THR A 552 -10.80 -15.95 -11.82
CA THR A 552 -10.33 -14.56 -11.87
C THR A 552 -9.03 -14.38 -11.11
N ASN A 553 -8.94 -14.91 -9.90
CA ASN A 553 -7.73 -14.79 -9.09
C ASN A 553 -6.54 -15.53 -9.71
N ILE A 554 -6.76 -16.71 -10.31
CA ILE A 554 -5.70 -17.50 -10.94
C ILE A 554 -5.23 -16.89 -12.26
N VAL A 555 -6.11 -16.32 -13.07
CA VAL A 555 -5.73 -15.63 -14.32
C VAL A 555 -4.85 -14.42 -14.04
N ILE A 556 -5.22 -13.60 -13.05
CA ILE A 556 -4.41 -12.45 -12.63
C ILE A 556 -3.03 -12.93 -12.16
N HIS A 557 -2.99 -13.93 -11.27
CA HIS A 557 -1.75 -14.51 -10.79
C HIS A 557 -0.88 -15.06 -11.94
N TRP A 558 -1.46 -15.79 -12.89
CA TRP A 558 -0.75 -16.37 -14.03
C TRP A 558 -0.13 -15.27 -14.93
N GLN A 559 -0.86 -14.19 -15.20
CA GLN A 559 -0.35 -13.08 -16.01
C GLN A 559 0.86 -12.41 -15.36
N ASP A 560 0.79 -12.18 -14.05
CA ASP A 560 1.90 -11.55 -13.33
C ASP A 560 3.14 -12.45 -13.28
N THR A 561 2.97 -13.78 -13.17
CA THR A 561 4.11 -14.71 -13.26
C THR A 561 4.80 -14.71 -14.62
N GLN A 562 4.06 -14.54 -15.72
CA GLN A 562 4.63 -14.45 -17.08
C GLN A 562 5.46 -13.16 -17.29
N VAL A 563 5.05 -12.06 -16.64
CA VAL A 563 5.75 -10.77 -16.69
C VAL A 563 7.05 -10.78 -15.88
N ASP A 564 7.18 -11.65 -14.88
CA ASP A 564 8.39 -11.79 -14.08
C ASP A 564 9.34 -12.90 -14.58
N GLU A 565 8.86 -13.99 -15.21
CA GLU A 565 9.72 -14.98 -15.86
C GLU A 565 10.59 -14.37 -16.98
N THR A 566 10.08 -13.35 -17.69
CA THR A 566 10.86 -12.58 -18.66
C THR A 566 11.93 -11.68 -18.05
N LYS A 567 11.97 -11.50 -16.72
CA LYS A 567 13.00 -10.75 -15.98
C LYS A 567 13.96 -11.63 -15.19
N ILE A 568 13.60 -12.88 -14.91
CA ILE A 568 14.40 -13.83 -14.11
C ILE A 568 15.47 -14.55 -14.95
N GLN A 569 15.44 -14.45 -16.28
CA GLN A 569 16.47 -15.03 -17.15
C GLN A 569 17.89 -14.47 -16.94
N ASP A 570 18.08 -13.41 -16.13
CA ASP A 570 19.39 -12.83 -15.83
C ASP A 570 19.97 -13.17 -14.44
N GLU A 571 19.28 -13.88 -13.54
CA GLU A 571 19.86 -14.26 -12.24
C GLU A 571 19.46 -15.70 -11.84
N ALA A 572 20.45 -16.60 -11.85
CA ALA A 572 20.26 -18.04 -11.68
C ALA A 572 20.12 -18.49 -10.21
N ALA A 573 19.38 -19.60 -10.08
CA ALA A 573 19.37 -20.60 -9.02
C ALA A 573 18.75 -20.22 -7.66
N VAL A 574 17.41 -20.17 -7.63
CA VAL A 574 16.62 -20.44 -6.42
C VAL A 574 16.24 -21.92 -6.44
N GLU A 575 16.39 -22.64 -5.32
CA GLU A 575 16.02 -24.05 -5.18
C GLU A 575 14.52 -24.25 -5.50
N ASN A 576 14.22 -25.13 -6.47
CA ASN A 576 12.86 -25.37 -7.01
C ASN A 576 11.81 -25.71 -5.93
N ASP A 577 12.20 -26.40 -4.85
CA ASP A 577 11.27 -26.87 -3.82
C ASP A 577 10.63 -25.73 -3.00
N MET A 578 11.36 -24.63 -2.77
CA MET A 578 10.83 -23.46 -2.04
C MET A 578 9.84 -22.64 -2.89
N ILE A 579 10.03 -22.64 -4.22
CA ILE A 579 9.14 -21.95 -5.17
C ILE A 579 7.80 -22.68 -5.26
N ASP A 580 7.82 -24.01 -5.29
CA ASP A 580 6.61 -24.82 -5.38
C ASP A 580 5.75 -24.75 -4.10
N ASP A 581 6.39 -24.73 -2.93
CA ASP A 581 5.68 -24.56 -1.65
C ASP A 581 5.04 -23.15 -1.55
N TYR A 582 5.76 -22.12 -1.98
CA TYR A 582 5.24 -20.76 -2.04
C TYR A 582 4.05 -20.64 -3.00
N ARG A 583 4.15 -21.21 -4.20
CA ARG A 583 3.06 -21.24 -5.19
C ARG A 583 1.82 -21.95 -4.65
N ARG A 584 1.98 -23.09 -3.97
CA ARG A 584 0.88 -23.84 -3.35
C ARG A 584 0.20 -23.08 -2.22
N ASP A 585 0.98 -22.40 -1.38
CA ASP A 585 0.45 -21.52 -0.33
C ASP A 585 -0.36 -20.35 -0.91
N GLU A 586 0.14 -19.77 -1.99
CA GLU A 586 -0.48 -18.66 -2.68
C GLU A 586 -1.81 -19.07 -3.32
N ILE A 587 -1.85 -20.18 -4.07
CA ILE A 587 -3.08 -20.70 -4.67
C ILE A 587 -4.12 -21.09 -3.60
N ARG A 588 -3.69 -21.69 -2.48
CA ARG A 588 -4.58 -21.97 -1.34
C ARG A 588 -5.22 -20.72 -0.77
N ARG A 589 -4.50 -19.61 -0.75
CA ARG A 589 -5.03 -18.33 -0.30
C ARG A 589 -6.02 -17.73 -1.29
N LEU A 590 -5.74 -17.79 -2.59
CA LEU A 590 -6.66 -17.37 -3.64
C LEU A 590 -7.99 -18.13 -3.55
N ALA A 591 -7.93 -19.46 -3.38
CA ALA A 591 -9.12 -20.29 -3.21
C ALA A 591 -9.93 -19.94 -1.95
N LYS A 592 -9.26 -19.64 -0.82
CA LYS A 592 -9.94 -19.17 0.40
C LYS A 592 -10.66 -17.83 0.19
N SER A 593 -10.04 -16.92 -0.57
CA SER A 593 -10.65 -15.65 -0.93
C SER A 593 -11.91 -15.86 -1.80
N ALA A 594 -11.82 -16.73 -2.80
CA ALA A 594 -12.93 -17.05 -3.69
C ALA A 594 -14.14 -17.66 -2.95
N ILE A 595 -13.90 -18.52 -1.95
CA ILE A 595 -14.97 -19.08 -1.10
C ILE A 595 -15.73 -17.97 -0.38
N MET A 596 -15.02 -17.01 0.20
CA MET A 596 -15.66 -15.93 0.95
C MET A 596 -16.54 -15.07 0.03
N TYR A 597 -16.02 -14.66 -1.14
CA TYR A 597 -16.76 -13.81 -2.07
C TYR A 597 -18.01 -14.51 -2.58
N ALA A 598 -17.88 -15.79 -2.96
CA ALA A 598 -19.01 -16.62 -3.38
C ALA A 598 -20.07 -16.77 -2.27
N GLU A 599 -19.66 -16.97 -1.02
CA GLU A 599 -20.60 -17.04 0.12
C GLU A 599 -21.37 -15.74 0.30
N ARG A 600 -20.67 -14.60 0.26
CA ARG A 600 -21.25 -13.28 0.49
C ARG A 600 -22.26 -12.92 -0.61
N GLU A 601 -21.92 -13.16 -1.87
CA GLU A 601 -22.83 -12.89 -3.00
C GLU A 601 -24.12 -13.71 -2.92
N VAL A 602 -24.03 -15.00 -2.58
CA VAL A 602 -25.21 -15.85 -2.38
C VAL A 602 -26.06 -15.35 -1.21
N ALA A 603 -25.42 -14.88 -0.13
CA ALA A 603 -26.12 -14.33 1.02
C ALA A 603 -26.84 -13.00 0.72
N MET A 604 -26.35 -12.19 -0.23
CA MET A 604 -27.03 -10.94 -0.63
C MET A 604 -28.28 -11.18 -1.47
N LEU A 605 -28.28 -12.19 -2.34
CA LEU A 605 -29.44 -12.53 -3.18
C LEU A 605 -30.62 -13.06 -2.38
N GLY A 606 -30.37 -13.71 -1.24
CA GLY A 606 -31.41 -14.20 -0.33
C GLY A 606 -32.12 -13.11 0.49
N LYS A 607 -31.72 -11.83 0.36
CA LYS A 607 -32.30 -10.69 1.09
C LYS A 607 -33.14 -9.74 0.21
N ALA A 608 -33.32 -10.05 -1.08
CA ALA A 608 -34.23 -9.28 -1.92
C ALA A 608 -35.70 -9.59 -1.52
N PRO A 609 -36.53 -8.59 -1.15
CA PRO A 609 -37.94 -8.83 -0.90
C PRO A 609 -38.62 -9.26 -2.21
N GLY A 610 -39.28 -10.41 -2.18
CA GLY A 610 -39.95 -10.99 -3.34
C GLY A 610 -41.04 -10.07 -3.90
N ALA A 611 -40.98 -9.81 -5.20
CA ALA A 611 -42.10 -9.34 -5.97
C ALA A 611 -42.94 -10.56 -6.40
N GLY A 612 -44.20 -10.58 -5.96
CA GLY A 612 -45.38 -11.27 -6.54
C GLY A 612 -45.28 -12.76 -6.89
N GLU A 613 -45.94 -13.62 -6.12
CA GLU A 613 -47.34 -14.06 -6.31
C GLU A 613 -47.93 -14.55 -5.00
#